data_AF-A0A1B6EVK4-F1
#
_entry.id   AF-A0A1B6EVK4-F1
#
_cell.length_a   1.000
_cell.length_b   1.000
_cell.length_c   1.000
_cell.angle_alpha   90.00
_cell.angle_beta   90.00
_cell.angle_gamma   90.00
#
_symmetry.space_group_name_H-M   'P 1'
#
loop_
_entity.id
_entity.type
_entity.pdbx_description
1 polymer ?
#
loop_
_entity_poly.entity_id
_entity_poly.type
_entity_poly.pdbx_seq_one_letter_code
_entity_poly.pdbx_strand_id
1 'polypeptide(L)'
;MNVDPSGCYSDVDIWNALETVRLKQYFQNQPEGLNFVIKKDGANLSVGEKQLICLARALLRNTKVLVLDEATSALDQNTDNFINDKVHEEFRDSTVFTIAHRLNTVMKSDMKEVKNVGSCI
;
A
#
# COMPACT_ATOMS: atom_id res chain seq x y z
N MET A 1 14.33 3.66 -9.84
CA MET A 1 13.16 4.31 -9.19
C MET A 1 12.27 3.20 -8.63
N ASN A 2 11.95 3.18 -7.33
CA ASN A 2 11.33 2.00 -6.69
C ASN A 2 9.80 1.93 -6.89
N VAL A 3 9.15 3.09 -7.01
CA VAL A 3 7.68 3.21 -7.21
C VAL A 3 7.30 2.92 -8.66
N ASP A 4 8.10 3.36 -9.63
CA ASP A 4 7.96 3.00 -11.04
C ASP A 4 9.26 2.34 -11.57
N PRO A 5 9.40 1.01 -11.42
CA PRO A 5 10.54 0.29 -12.00
C PRO A 5 10.53 0.28 -13.54
N SER A 6 9.36 0.48 -14.15
CA SER A 6 9.14 0.42 -15.60
C SER A 6 9.42 1.75 -16.32
N GLY A 7 9.44 2.87 -15.61
CA GLY A 7 9.62 4.20 -16.18
C GLY A 7 8.50 4.60 -17.15
N CYS A 8 7.28 4.09 -16.92
CA CYS A 8 6.13 4.26 -17.81
C CYS A 8 5.14 5.33 -17.32
N TYR A 9 5.32 5.85 -16.11
CA TYR A 9 4.41 6.80 -15.48
C TYR A 9 5.02 8.20 -15.39
N SER A 10 4.18 9.23 -15.44
CA SER A 10 4.64 10.60 -15.27
C SER A 10 4.93 10.91 -13.80
N ASP A 11 5.77 11.91 -13.53
CA ASP A 11 6.01 12.39 -12.16
C ASP A 11 4.70 12.77 -11.45
N VAL A 12 3.71 13.29 -12.19
CA VAL A 12 2.39 13.62 -11.65
C VAL A 12 1.69 12.37 -11.14
N ASP A 13 1.71 11.28 -11.91
CA ASP A 13 1.10 10.01 -11.51
C ASP A 13 1.79 9.43 -10.27
N ILE A 14 3.13 9.50 -10.23
CA ILE A 14 3.92 9.05 -9.09
C ILE A 14 3.59 9.87 -7.84
N TRP A 15 3.50 11.19 -7.96
CA TRP A 15 3.13 12.07 -6.85
C TRP A 15 1.72 11.81 -6.34
N ASN A 16 0.76 11.55 -7.25
CA ASN A 16 -0.61 11.19 -6.89
C ASN A 16 -0.63 9.86 -6.12
N ALA A 17 0.07 8.84 -6.60
CA ALA A 17 0.17 7.55 -5.91
C ALA A 17 0.80 7.69 -4.50
N LEU A 18 1.85 8.51 -4.37
CA LEU A 18 2.48 8.82 -3.09
C LEU A 18 1.56 9.63 -2.15
N GLU A 19 0.68 10.47 -2.70
CA GLU A 19 -0.31 11.22 -1.92
C GLU A 19 -1.36 10.30 -1.31
N THR A 20 -1.88 9.35 -2.10
CA THR A 20 -2.86 8.35 -1.65
C THR A 20 -2.35 7.55 -0.46
N VAL A 21 -1.04 7.30 -0.38
CA VAL A 21 -0.41 6.58 0.75
C VAL A 21 0.24 7.48 1.80
N ARG A 22 -0.01 8.80 1.77
CA ARG A 22 0.56 9.82 2.68
C ARG A 22 2.10 9.91 2.68
N LEU A 23 2.77 9.46 1.64
CA LEU A 23 4.22 9.59 1.48
C LEU A 23 4.64 10.83 0.69
N LYS A 24 3.71 11.56 0.07
CA LYS A 24 4.03 12.77 -0.70
C LYS A 24 4.85 13.79 0.11
N GLN A 25 4.38 14.16 1.30
CA GLN A 25 5.11 15.12 2.14
C GLN A 25 6.48 14.60 2.59
N TYR A 26 6.57 13.29 2.89
CA TYR A 26 7.83 12.66 3.27
C TYR A 26 8.90 12.87 2.19
N PHE A 27 8.57 12.60 0.92
CA PHE A 27 9.50 12.78 -0.20
C PHE A 27 9.68 14.24 -0.60
N GLN A 28 8.65 15.09 -0.51
CA GLN A 28 8.78 16.53 -0.76
C GLN A 28 9.75 17.23 0.20
N ASN A 29 9.85 16.73 1.43
CA ASN A 29 10.79 17.26 2.42
C ASN A 29 12.23 16.76 2.21
N GLN A 30 12.46 15.81 1.30
CA GLN A 30 13.81 15.37 0.94
C GLN A 30 14.38 16.30 -0.13
N PRO A 31 15.67 16.68 -0.04
CA PRO A 31 16.33 17.50 -1.07
C PRO A 31 16.20 16.95 -2.48
N GLU A 32 16.17 15.61 -2.61
CA GLU A 32 16.13 14.91 -3.88
C GLU A 32 14.70 14.63 -4.39
N GLY A 33 13.65 14.82 -3.58
CA GLY A 33 12.27 14.57 -3.99
C GLY A 33 12.04 13.13 -4.47
N LEU A 34 11.49 12.97 -5.67
CA LEU A 34 11.32 11.66 -6.33
C LEU A 34 12.65 10.96 -6.65
N ASN A 35 13.76 11.71 -6.69
CA ASN A 35 15.10 11.17 -6.91
C ASN A 35 15.75 10.66 -5.62
N PHE A 36 15.03 10.67 -4.49
CA PHE A 36 15.52 10.14 -3.23
C PHE A 36 16.04 8.71 -3.37
N VAL A 37 17.31 8.51 -2.99
CA VAL A 37 17.99 7.23 -3.15
C VAL A 37 17.60 6.29 -1.99
N ILE A 38 16.83 5.26 -2.33
CA ILE A 38 16.55 4.16 -1.40
C ILE A 38 17.79 3.26 -1.33
N LYS A 39 18.36 3.11 -0.13
CA LYS A 39 19.51 2.25 0.12
C LYS A 39 19.14 0.77 -0.07
N LYS A 40 20.15 -0.10 -0.17
CA LYS A 40 19.96 -1.55 -0.27
C LYS A 40 18.94 -2.04 0.78
N ASP A 41 17.98 -2.85 0.33
CA ASP A 41 16.88 -3.40 1.15
C ASP A 41 16.02 -2.34 1.85
N GLY A 42 16.06 -1.09 1.38
CA GLY A 42 15.39 0.05 1.99
C GLY A 42 15.92 0.39 3.39
N ALA A 43 17.21 0.20 3.66
CA ALA A 43 17.79 0.41 4.99
C ALA A 43 17.58 1.84 5.58
N ASN A 44 17.28 2.83 4.74
CA ASN A 44 16.94 4.20 5.14
C ASN A 44 15.44 4.46 5.29
N LEU A 45 14.60 3.43 5.25
CA LEU A 45 13.16 3.50 5.40
C LEU A 45 12.71 2.63 6.57
N SER A 46 11.70 3.10 7.30
CA SER A 46 10.98 2.28 8.27
C SER A 46 10.24 1.13 7.58
N VAL A 47 9.84 0.12 8.35
CA VAL A 47 9.06 -1.01 7.82
C VAL A 47 7.72 -0.52 7.25
N GLY A 48 7.07 0.43 7.94
CA GLY A 48 5.81 1.04 7.47
C GLY A 48 5.98 1.83 6.16
N GLU A 49 7.06 2.60 6.03
CA GLU A 49 7.34 3.32 4.76
C GLU A 49 7.55 2.35 3.59
N LYS A 50 8.23 1.22 3.81
CA LYS A 50 8.39 0.18 2.78
C LYS A 50 7.04 -0.41 2.36
N GLN A 51 6.16 -0.66 3.33
CA GLN A 51 4.80 -1.13 3.07
C GLN A 51 3.99 -0.11 2.24
N LEU A 52 4.03 1.17 2.62
CA LEU A 52 3.35 2.25 1.91
C LEU A 52 3.90 2.45 0.49
N ILE A 53 5.22 2.33 0.28
CA ILE A 53 5.82 2.35 -1.07
C ILE A 53 5.32 1.16 -1.90
N CYS A 54 5.22 -0.03 -1.31
CA CYS A 54 4.66 -1.20 -1.98
C CYS A 54 3.20 -0.96 -2.40
N LEU A 55 2.41 -0.36 -1.52
CA LEU A 55 1.03 -0.02 -1.81
C LEU A 55 0.91 1.05 -2.91
N ALA A 56 1.75 2.10 -2.88
CA ALA A 56 1.80 3.12 -3.92
C ALA A 56 2.09 2.50 -5.30
N ARG A 57 2.97 1.49 -5.37
CA ARG A 57 3.24 0.73 -6.61
C ARG A 57 1.99 -0.01 -7.10
N ALA A 58 1.24 -0.63 -6.19
CA ALA A 58 0.03 -1.34 -6.54
C ALA A 58 -1.06 -0.38 -7.07
N LEU A 59 -1.22 0.77 -6.41
CA LEU A 59 -2.13 1.85 -6.83
C LEU A 59 -1.76 2.40 -8.21
N LEU A 60 -0.48 2.73 -8.42
CA LEU A 60 0.02 3.25 -9.70
C LEU A 60 -0.24 2.27 -10.85
N ARG A 61 -0.16 0.97 -10.59
CA ARG A 61 -0.40 -0.07 -11.59
C ARG A 61 -1.89 -0.28 -11.90
N ASN A 62 -2.79 0.16 -11.02
CA ASN A 62 -4.25 -0.03 -11.12
C ASN A 62 -4.62 -1.47 -11.55
N THR A 63 -4.17 -2.46 -10.78
CA THR A 63 -4.39 -3.88 -11.09
C THR A 63 -5.81 -4.32 -10.77
N LYS A 64 -6.42 -5.14 -11.64
CA LYS A 64 -7.76 -5.73 -11.43
C LYS A 64 -7.86 -6.68 -10.24
N VAL A 65 -6.73 -7.24 -9.81
CA VAL A 65 -6.65 -8.15 -8.66
C VAL A 65 -5.52 -7.68 -7.76
N LEU A 66 -5.85 -7.36 -6.51
CA LEU A 66 -4.91 -6.92 -5.48
C LEU A 66 -4.88 -7.95 -4.36
N VAL A 67 -3.69 -8.34 -3.91
CA VAL A 67 -3.51 -9.22 -2.74
C VAL A 67 -2.73 -8.45 -1.69
N LEU A 68 -3.33 -8.29 -0.51
CA LEU A 68 -2.75 -7.63 0.65
C LEU A 68 -2.46 -8.69 1.70
N ASP A 69 -1.19 -9.02 1.89
CA ASP A 69 -0.73 -9.96 2.92
C ASP A 69 -0.11 -9.19 4.08
N GLU A 70 -0.90 -8.96 5.14
CA GLU A 70 -0.51 -8.15 6.30
C GLU A 70 0.10 -6.78 5.93
N ALA A 71 -0.32 -6.21 4.81
CA ALA A 71 0.35 -5.08 4.16
C ALA A 71 0.37 -3.79 4.99
N THR A 72 -0.39 -3.71 6.07
CA THR A 72 -0.49 -2.56 6.98
C THR A 72 -0.08 -2.87 8.42
N SER A 73 0.50 -4.05 8.68
CA SER A 73 0.82 -4.52 10.03
C SER A 73 1.78 -3.63 10.81
N ALA A 74 2.66 -2.90 10.11
CA ALA A 74 3.65 -2.00 10.71
C ALA A 74 3.16 -0.54 10.82
N LEU A 75 1.89 -0.25 10.47
CA LEU A 75 1.30 1.07 10.55
C LEU A 75 0.52 1.26 11.87
N ASP A 76 0.42 2.51 12.32
CA ASP A 76 -0.47 2.88 13.41
C ASP A 76 -1.94 2.77 12.97
N GLN A 77 -2.86 2.63 13.93
CA GLN A 77 -4.28 2.37 13.64
C GLN A 77 -4.94 3.45 12.79
N ASN A 78 -4.56 4.73 12.94
CA ASN A 78 -5.16 5.81 12.18
C ASN A 78 -4.71 5.77 10.72
N THR A 79 -3.41 5.53 10.49
CA THR A 79 -2.87 5.35 9.14
C THR A 79 -3.44 4.08 8.48
N ASP A 80 -3.51 2.97 9.21
CA ASP A 80 -4.09 1.71 8.72
C ASP A 80 -5.55 1.90 8.27
N ASN A 81 -6.39 2.53 9.10
CA ASN A 81 -7.78 2.82 8.73
C ASN A 81 -7.87 3.72 7.49
N PHE A 82 -7.10 4.80 7.44
CA PHE A 82 -7.09 5.69 6.28
C PHE A 82 -6.67 4.98 4.99
N ILE A 83 -5.64 4.15 5.07
CA ILE A 83 -5.12 3.39 3.94
C ILE A 83 -6.16 2.39 3.45
N ASN A 84 -6.80 1.63 4.35
CA ASN A 84 -7.86 0.70 3.95
C ASN A 84 -9.02 1.41 3.24
N ASP A 85 -9.41 2.59 3.72
CA ASP A 85 -10.49 3.37 3.13
C ASP A 85 -10.13 3.80 1.72
N LYS A 86 -8.90 4.29 1.54
CA LYS A 86 -8.39 4.67 0.22
C LYS A 86 -8.24 3.49 -0.72
N VAL A 87 -7.77 2.35 -0.25
CA VAL A 87 -7.69 1.14 -1.08
C VAL A 87 -9.09 0.70 -1.53
N HIS A 88 -10.08 0.69 -0.64
CA HIS A 88 -11.45 0.34 -1.02
C HIS A 88 -12.09 1.34 -1.98
N GLU A 89 -11.74 2.62 -1.88
CA GLU A 89 -12.18 3.65 -2.84
C GLU A 89 -11.53 3.46 -4.22
N GLU A 90 -10.20 3.33 -4.27
CA GLU A 90 -9.42 3.25 -5.52
C GLU A 90 -9.62 1.92 -6.25
N PHE A 91 -9.82 0.83 -5.52
CA PHE A 91 -10.00 -0.52 -6.07
C PHE A 91 -11.45 -0.98 -6.05
N ARG A 92 -12.43 -0.05 -6.05
CA ARG A 92 -13.87 -0.40 -6.03
C ARG A 92 -14.28 -1.36 -7.14
N ASP A 93 -13.69 -1.22 -8.33
CA ASP A 93 -13.98 -2.05 -9.50
C ASP A 93 -13.01 -3.24 -9.67
N SER A 94 -12.18 -3.48 -8.65
CA SER A 94 -11.14 -4.53 -8.63
C SER A 94 -11.41 -5.54 -7.51
N THR A 95 -10.87 -6.75 -7.65
CA THR A 95 -10.96 -7.78 -6.62
C THR A 95 -9.80 -7.64 -5.64
N VAL A 96 -10.10 -7.40 -4.37
CA VAL A 96 -9.08 -7.27 -3.30
C VAL A 96 -9.16 -8.47 -2.37
N PHE A 97 -8.07 -9.22 -2.28
CA PHE A 97 -7.87 -10.29 -1.28
C PHE A 97 -7.02 -9.75 -0.14
N THR A 98 -7.58 -9.72 1.07
CA THR A 98 -6.86 -9.25 2.26
C THR A 98 -6.66 -10.39 3.24
N ILE A 99 -5.40 -10.71 3.53
CA ILE A 99 -4.99 -11.59 4.61
C ILE A 99 -4.61 -10.68 5.77
N ALA A 100 -5.40 -10.71 6.85
CA ALA A 100 -5.14 -9.90 8.02
C ALA A 100 -5.33 -10.70 9.31
N HIS A 101 -4.44 -10.45 10.26
CA HIS A 101 -4.56 -10.91 11.64
C HIS A 101 -5.30 -9.91 12.55
N ARG A 102 -5.71 -8.75 12.00
CA ARG A 102 -6.46 -7.70 12.70
C ARG A 102 -7.89 -7.63 12.17
N LEU A 103 -8.87 -7.82 13.07
CA LEU A 103 -10.30 -7.82 12.75
C LEU A 103 -10.76 -6.52 12.07
N ASN A 104 -10.24 -5.35 12.49
CA ASN A 104 -10.63 -4.05 11.94
C ASN A 104 -10.34 -3.92 10.44
N THR A 105 -9.24 -4.52 9.96
CA THR A 105 -8.85 -4.51 8.55
C THR A 105 -9.85 -5.29 7.68
N VAL A 106 -10.44 -6.36 8.21
CA VAL A 106 -11.39 -7.23 7.48
C VAL A 106 -12.83 -6.74 7.59
N MET A 107 -13.12 -5.71 8.39
CA MET A 107 -14.51 -5.28 8.63
C MET A 107 -15.20 -4.80 7.36
N LYS A 108 -14.44 -4.27 6.40
CA LYS A 108 -14.93 -3.66 5.15
C LYS A 108 -15.00 -4.63 3.97
N SER A 109 -14.61 -5.88 4.15
CA SER A 109 -14.66 -6.90 3.10
C SER A 109 -16.09 -7.40 2.87
N ASP A 110 -16.46 -7.59 1.59
CA ASP A 110 -17.77 -8.12 1.18
C ASP A 110 -17.96 -9.59 1.62
N MET A 111 -16.87 -10.36 1.58
CA MET A 111 -16.84 -11.77 1.98
C MET A 111 -15.70 -11.98 2.98
N LYS A 112 -15.97 -12.77 4.02
CA LYS A 112 -15.03 -13.06 5.10
C LYS A 112 -14.98 -14.57 5.29
N GLU A 113 -13.82 -15.15 5.06
CA GLU A 113 -13.56 -16.59 5.22
C GLU A 113 -12.56 -16.77 6.36
N VAL A 114 -12.84 -17.68 7.30
CA VAL A 114 -11.93 -17.95 8.42
C VAL A 114 -11.33 -19.32 8.23
N LYS A 115 -10.03 -19.37 7.94
CA LYS A 115 -9.31 -20.62 7.79
C LYS A 115 -8.69 -21.05 9.11
N ASN A 116 -9.24 -22.11 9.70
CA ASN A 116 -8.56 -22.82 10.79
C ASN A 116 -7.65 -23.90 10.19
N VAL A 117 -6.56 -24.25 10.89
CA VAL A 117 -5.68 -25.35 10.47
C VAL A 117 -6.52 -26.63 10.38
N GLY A 118 -6.81 -27.08 9.15
CA GLY A 118 -7.60 -28.28 8.86
C GLY A 118 -9.04 -28.08 8.36
N SER A 119 -9.58 -26.85 8.29
CA SER A 119 -10.90 -26.58 7.71
C SER A 119 -11.04 -25.12 7.26
N CYS A 120 -11.52 -24.89 6.03
CA CYS A 120 -12.09 -23.59 5.65
C CYS A 120 -13.55 -23.55 6.13
N ILE A 121 -13.95 -22.46 6.79
CA ILE A 121 -15.30 -22.25 7.32
C ILE A 121 -15.79 -20.88 6.84
#